data_AF-A0A816ETQ9-F1
#
_entry.id   AF-A0A816ETQ9-F1
#
_cell.length_a   1.000
_cell.length_b   1.000
_cell.length_c   1.000
_cell.angle_alpha   90.00
_cell.angle_beta   90.00
_cell.angle_gamma   90.00
#
_symmetry.space_group_name_H-M   'P 1'
#
loop_
_entity.id
_entity.type
_entity.pdbx_description
1 polymer ?
#
loop_
_entity_poly.entity_id
_entity_poly.type
_entity_poly.pdbx_seq_one_letter_code
_entity_poly.pdbx_strand_id
1 'polypeptide(L)' 'MRTALNIQPLAFYERWCKRFREGEDDLEDEARSGRPVTETTSENIEKVRLIIDDDPRVTIEEIEEEV' A
#
# COMPACT_ATOMS: atom_id res chain seq x y z
N MET A 1 11.02 -21.03 29.82
CA MET A 1 10.35 -19.89 29.15
C MET A 1 11.41 -18.95 28.59
N ARG A 2 11.60 -18.92 27.26
CA ARG A 2 12.10 -17.75 26.50
C ARG A 2 11.50 -17.85 25.10
N THR A 3 10.62 -16.90 24.80
CA THR A 3 9.82 -16.78 23.59
C THR A 3 10.63 -16.24 22.42
N ALA A 4 10.16 -16.58 21.23
CA ALA A 4 10.63 -16.22 19.90
C ALA A 4 11.12 -14.77 19.72
N LEU A 5 12.29 -14.60 19.10
CA LEU A 5 12.65 -13.46 18.24
C LEU A 5 13.67 -13.95 17.20
N ASN A 6 13.20 -14.83 16.30
CA ASN A 6 13.88 -15.14 15.04
C ASN A 6 13.48 -14.06 14.02
N ILE A 7 14.13 -12.89 14.09
CA ILE A 7 14.03 -11.87 13.05
C ILE A 7 15.33 -11.94 12.27
N GLN A 8 15.24 -12.28 10.98
CA GLN A 8 16.31 -12.54 10.02
C GLN A 8 17.38 -11.42 9.97
N PRO A 9 18.52 -11.51 10.68
CA PRO A 9 19.50 -10.42 10.73
C PRO A 9 20.53 -10.50 9.60
N LEU A 10 20.87 -11.73 9.17
CA LEU A 10 21.95 -11.99 8.21
C LEU A 10 21.60 -11.50 6.80
N ALA A 11 20.41 -11.82 6.31
CA ALA A 11 19.99 -11.42 4.96
C ALA A 11 19.91 -9.89 4.80
N PHE A 12 19.50 -9.18 5.86
CA PHE A 12 19.50 -7.72 5.88
C PHE A 12 20.94 -7.17 5.82
N TYR A 13 21.83 -7.68 6.68
CA TYR A 13 23.22 -7.27 6.72
C TYR A 13 23.95 -7.51 5.39
N GLU A 14 23.80 -8.69 4.81
CA GLU A 14 24.42 -9.05 3.52
C GLU A 14 23.93 -8.16 2.37
N ARG A 15 22.62 -7.87 2.32
CA ARG A 15 22.03 -6.98 1.30
C ARG A 15 22.64 -5.58 1.37
N TRP A 16 22.72 -4.99 2.56
CA TRP A 16 23.30 -3.65 2.73
C TRP A 16 24.80 -3.63 2.46
N CYS A 17 25.57 -4.62 2.94
CA CYS A 17 26.99 -4.73 2.60
C CYS A 17 27.24 -4.83 1.09
N LYS A 18 26.34 -5.47 0.34
CA LYS A 18 26.43 -5.54 -1.11
C LYS A 18 26.15 -4.17 -1.77
N ARG A 19 25.05 -3.49 -1.40
CA ARG A 19 24.68 -2.16 -1.95
C ARG A 19 25.79 -1.13 -1.76
N PHE A 20 26.37 -1.07 -0.55
CA PHE A 20 27.52 -0.19 -0.29
C PHE A 20 28.76 -0.51 -1.13
N ARG A 21 29.02 -1.79 -1.42
CA ARG A 21 30.13 -2.17 -2.33
C ARG A 21 29.86 -1.80 -3.78
N GLU A 22 28.59 -1.80 -4.19
CA GLU A 22 28.14 -1.42 -5.53
C GLU A 22 28.05 0.11 -5.72
N GLY A 23 28.32 0.89 -4.65
CA GLY A 23 28.34 2.35 -4.69
C GLY A 23 26.95 2.99 -4.53
N GLU A 24 25.96 2.22 -4.09
CA GLU A 24 24.65 2.75 -3.70
C GLU A 24 24.72 3.14 -2.22
N ASP A 25 25.01 4.42 -1.96
CA ASP A 25 25.14 5.01 -0.63
C ASP A 25 23.87 5.72 -0.14
N ASP A 26 22.81 5.70 -0.95
CA ASP A 26 21.51 6.24 -0.55
C ASP A 26 20.93 5.40 0.60
N LEU A 27 20.66 6.09 1.71
CA LEU A 27 20.08 5.50 2.91
C LEU A 27 18.56 5.64 2.94
N GLU A 28 18.00 6.41 2.00
CA GLU A 28 16.57 6.56 1.88
C GLU A 28 15.95 5.28 1.34
N ASP A 29 14.75 4.97 1.83
CA ASP A 29 14.00 3.86 1.27
C ASP A 29 13.61 4.18 -0.17
N GLU A 30 13.75 3.19 -1.06
CA GLU A 30 13.15 3.25 -2.39
C GLU A 30 11.66 3.63 -2.28
N ALA A 31 11.17 4.38 -3.27
CA ALA A 31 9.77 4.76 -3.35
C ALA A 31 8.89 3.52 -3.17
N ARG A 32 8.22 3.45 -2.01
CA ARG A 32 7.32 2.34 -1.72
C ARG A 32 6.11 2.48 -2.64
N SER A 33 5.71 1.40 -3.29
CA SER A 33 4.40 1.33 -3.91
C SER A 33 3.36 1.55 -2.80
N GLY A 34 2.79 2.75 -2.77
CA GLY A 34 1.67 3.07 -1.89
C GLY A 34 0.44 2.24 -2.27
N ARG A 35 -0.70 2.54 -1.63
CA ARG A 35 -1.97 1.98 -2.08
C ARG A 35 -2.19 2.40 -3.54
N PRO A 36 -2.42 1.47 -4.48
CA PRO A 36 -2.77 1.85 -5.84
C PRO A 36 -4.03 2.71 -5.80
N VAL A 37 -3.93 3.94 -6.31
CA VAL A 37 -4.99 4.96 -6.29
C VAL A 37 -5.86 4.84 -7.55
N THR A 38 -5.87 3.68 -8.21
CA THR A 38 -6.65 3.47 -9.44
C THR A 38 -8.15 3.58 -9.18
N GLU A 39 -8.60 3.21 -7.98
CA GLU A 39 -10.01 3.25 -7.58
C GLU A 39 -10.44 4.59 -6.99
N THR A 40 -9.51 5.46 -6.59
CA THR A 40 -9.79 6.75 -5.93
C THR A 40 -9.61 7.91 -6.92
N THR A 41 -10.15 7.77 -8.13
CA THR A 41 -10.23 8.87 -9.09
C THR A 41 -11.33 9.85 -8.68
N SER A 42 -11.22 11.11 -9.10
CA SER A 42 -12.26 12.11 -8.85
C SER A 42 -13.61 11.73 -9.46
N GLU A 43 -13.61 10.98 -10.57
CA GLU A 43 -14.80 10.45 -11.22
C GLU A 43 -15.51 9.41 -10.34
N ASN A 44 -14.76 8.42 -9.84
CA ASN A 44 -15.32 7.38 -8.97
C ASN A 44 -15.85 7.99 -7.67
N ILE A 45 -15.14 8.98 -7.11
CA ILE A 45 -15.60 9.71 -5.91
C ILE A 45 -16.94 10.40 -6.16
N GLU A 46 -17.12 11.06 -7.31
CA GLU A 46 -18.37 11.75 -7.61
C GLU A 46 -19.52 10.77 -7.87
N LYS A 47 -19.26 9.66 -8.58
CA LYS A 47 -20.24 8.59 -8.79
C LYS A 47 -20.74 8.02 -7.46
N VAL A 48 -19.81 7.65 -6.56
CA VAL A 48 -20.17 7.14 -5.22
C VAL A 48 -21.01 8.17 -4.45
N ARG A 49 -20.65 9.46 -4.52
CA ARG A 49 -21.44 10.54 -3.88
C ARG A 49 -22.88 10.58 -4.41
N LEU A 50 -23.06 10.52 -5.73
CA LEU A 50 -24.38 10.55 -6.34
C LEU A 50 -25.24 9.35 -5.95
N ILE A 51 -24.65 8.15 -5.88
CA ILE A 51 -25.35 6.92 -5.45
C ILE A 51 -25.82 7.06 -3.99
N ILE A 52 -24.96 7.56 -3.09
CA ILE A 52 -25.31 7.75 -1.67
C ILE A 52 -26.36 8.86 -1.47
N ASP A 53 -26.29 9.93 -2.27
CA ASP A 53 -27.25 11.04 -2.21
C ASP A 53 -28.65 10.60 -2.71
N ASP A 54 -28.73 9.62 -3.62
CA ASP A 54 -29.99 9.03 -4.11
C ASP A 54 -30.59 8.02 -3.10
N ASP A 55 -29.80 7.05 -2.64
CA ASP A 55 -30.18 6.14 -1.55
C ASP A 55 -29.07 5.99 -0.49
N PRO A 56 -29.24 6.58 0.71
CA PRO A 56 -28.31 6.42 1.82
C PRO A 56 -28.20 4.99 2.38
N ARG A 57 -29.04 4.05 1.95
CA ARG A 57 -29.03 2.64 2.41
C ARG A 57 -28.31 1.67 1.47
N VAL A 58 -27.76 2.16 0.37
CA VAL A 58 -26.98 1.36 -0.60
C VAL A 58 -25.81 0.63 0.09
N THR A 59 -25.54 -0.61 -0.31
CA THR A 59 -24.41 -1.38 0.23
C THR A 59 -23.11 -1.10 -0.53
N ILE A 60 -21.99 -1.54 0.04
CA ILE A 60 -20.68 -1.40 -0.61
C ILE A 60 -20.62 -2.25 -1.88
N GLU A 61 -21.22 -3.44 -1.88
CA GLU A 61 -21.26 -4.30 -3.08
C GLU A 61 -22.05 -3.65 -4.21
N GLU A 62 -23.19 -3.01 -3.90
CA GLU A 62 -24.01 -2.30 -4.89
C GLU A 62 -23.28 -1.08 -5.46
N ILE A 63 -22.52 -0.35 -4.63
CA ILE A 63 -21.67 0.75 -5.09
C ILE A 63 -20.56 0.24 -6.02
N GLU A 64 -19.92 -0.89 -5.69
CA GLU A 64 -18.86 -1.47 -6.52
C GLU A 64 -19.35 -1.94 -7.90
N GLU A 65 -20.61 -2.35 -8.03
CA GLU A 65 -21.20 -2.73 -9.33
C GLU A 65 -21.49 -1.51 -10.23
N GLU A 66 -21.67 -0.33 -9.65
CA GLU A 66 -22.08 0.90 -10.35
C GLU A 66 -20.93 1.87 -10.67
N VAL A 67 -19.77 1.71 -10.03
CA VAL A 67 -18.61 2.65 -10.14
C VAL A 67 -17.69 2.31 -11.30
#